data_AF-A0ABD5UBW5-F1
#
_entry.id   AF-A0ABD5UBW5-F1
#
_cell.length_a   1.000
_cell.length_b   1.000
_cell.length_c   1.000
_cell.angle_alpha   90.00
_cell.angle_beta   90.00
_cell.angle_gamma   90.00
#
_symmetry.space_group_name_H-M   'P 1'
#
loop_
_entity.id
_entity.type
_entity.pdbx_description
1 polymer ?
#
loop_
_entity_poly.entity_id
_entity_poly.type
_entity_poly.pdbx_seq_one_letter_code
_entity_poly.pdbx_strand_id
1 'polypeptide(L)'
;MSRPRTTQTGRAAVVLAVVLLCTAGVVPVAAQSASIEDVSYAGEGRVAAEDDVTYLTQWQSHTLDVGISAGEGDYQLCVRAGDDTEDLRELSCQPVSSDGGNQTVSFAFEQWSSDFSGEQTLRVVLLDDDGERVDRVDRDIHVLTPGGDFDDDGLGNQAEIQRDADPLTPDTDDDGLTDGEEVNVEKTNVTNPDTDGDGLNDGTEVDEYGSNPTDTDTDGDNLTDGQEVKEFGTDPTTADTDDDGLTDGQEVNQYGTDPTEADTDEDGLDDGQEVDRYGTDPTTADTDGDGLDDGEEVDEYGTNPTDTDTDDDGLSDGAEVDRHNTDPTKVDTDSDGIPDGQEVEAGTNPSNTGPASILSTVTGERMPLFAALLGAYLVVVAGGVWWTRRPAGGGAGASPTLSDGDDGPSAAAPPEPLTNEDRIMQLLDEGGGRLRQADIVERTDWSKSKVSRLLSRMEENGEVRKISIGRENLIARPGDEPESARSPFDESD
;
A
#
# COMPACT_ATOMS: atom_id res chain seq x y z
N MET A 1 39.92 -65.05 -47.03
CA MET A 1 39.65 -66.18 -47.95
C MET A 1 38.37 -66.87 -47.50
N SER A 2 37.39 -66.91 -48.41
CA SER A 2 36.23 -67.81 -48.53
C SER A 2 35.22 -67.97 -47.37
N ARG A 3 34.01 -67.44 -47.59
CA ARG A 3 32.76 -68.13 -47.25
C ARG A 3 32.63 -69.36 -48.17
N PRO A 4 31.97 -70.47 -47.75
CA PRO A 4 30.57 -70.63 -48.17
C PRO A 4 29.66 -71.44 -47.22
N ARG A 5 28.36 -71.36 -47.54
CA ARG A 5 27.22 -72.12 -47.02
C ARG A 5 27.18 -73.59 -47.50
N THR A 6 26.32 -74.33 -46.79
CA THR A 6 25.42 -75.43 -47.25
C THR A 6 25.96 -76.86 -47.21
N THR A 7 25.35 -77.72 -46.39
CA THR A 7 24.60 -78.90 -46.92
C THR A 7 23.65 -79.50 -45.87
N GLN A 8 22.47 -79.85 -46.35
CA GLN A 8 21.37 -80.57 -45.72
C GLN A 8 21.51 -82.08 -46.01
N THR A 9 21.13 -82.94 -45.07
CA THR A 9 20.65 -84.35 -45.20
C THR A 9 20.75 -84.97 -43.78
N GLY A 10 19.90 -85.84 -43.24
CA GLY A 10 18.73 -86.59 -43.68
C GLY A 10 18.52 -87.69 -42.62
N ARG A 11 17.39 -87.63 -41.91
CA ARG A 11 16.68 -88.65 -41.08
C ARG A 11 17.39 -89.95 -40.65
N ALA A 12 17.30 -90.26 -39.34
CA ALA A 12 16.72 -91.53 -38.85
C ALA A 12 16.40 -91.40 -37.34
N ALA A 13 15.12 -91.57 -36.99
CA ALA A 13 14.65 -91.63 -35.61
C ALA A 13 14.89 -93.02 -35.02
N VAL A 14 15.52 -93.08 -33.85
CA VAL A 14 15.52 -94.27 -32.98
C VAL A 14 14.80 -93.86 -31.70
N VAL A 15 13.60 -94.41 -31.51
CA VAL A 15 12.80 -94.26 -30.30
C VAL A 15 13.42 -95.17 -29.24
N LEU A 16 14.11 -94.58 -28.27
CA LEU A 16 14.57 -95.27 -27.06
C LEU A 16 13.50 -95.05 -25.97
N ALA A 17 12.73 -96.09 -25.68
CA ALA A 17 11.81 -96.10 -24.55
C ALA A 17 12.63 -96.20 -23.25
N VAL A 18 12.82 -95.07 -22.57
CA VAL A 18 13.37 -95.02 -21.20
C VAL A 18 12.19 -95.10 -20.24
N VAL A 19 12.14 -96.20 -19.49
CA VAL A 19 11.22 -96.41 -18.38
C VAL A 19 11.57 -95.41 -17.28
N LEU A 20 10.74 -94.36 -17.15
CA LEU A 20 10.80 -93.39 -16.05
C LEU A 20 10.19 -94.04 -14.81
N LEU A 21 11.05 -94.49 -13.91
CA LEU A 21 10.70 -94.80 -12.53
C LEU A 21 10.35 -93.46 -11.83
N CYS A 22 9.05 -93.16 -11.75
CA CYS A 22 8.54 -92.12 -10.85
C CYS A 22 8.79 -92.57 -9.41
N THR A 23 9.92 -92.16 -8.84
CA THR A 23 10.04 -92.07 -7.40
C THR A 23 9.30 -90.80 -6.99
N ALA A 24 8.21 -90.95 -6.24
CA ALA A 24 7.59 -89.84 -5.53
C ALA A 24 8.58 -89.38 -4.46
N GLY A 25 9.49 -88.49 -4.84
CA GLY A 25 10.23 -87.70 -3.89
C GLY A 25 9.25 -86.76 -3.23
N VAL A 26 8.84 -87.08 -2.01
CA VAL A 26 8.27 -86.07 -1.11
C VAL A 26 9.41 -85.11 -0.82
N VAL A 27 9.42 -83.98 -1.52
CA VAL A 27 10.23 -82.83 -1.08
C VAL A 27 9.56 -82.39 0.22
N PRO A 28 10.23 -82.41 1.39
CA PRO A 28 9.66 -81.75 2.55
C PRO A 28 9.48 -80.28 2.14
N VAL A 29 8.24 -79.82 2.10
CA VAL A 29 7.95 -78.39 2.14
C VAL A 29 8.62 -77.91 3.43
N ALA A 30 9.64 -77.08 3.31
CA ALA A 30 10.22 -76.43 4.48
C ALA A 30 9.06 -75.72 5.18
N ALA A 31 8.80 -76.07 6.44
CA ALA A 31 7.88 -75.31 7.27
C ALA A 31 8.30 -73.83 7.17
N GLN A 32 7.38 -72.97 6.76
CA GLN A 32 7.63 -71.55 6.69
C GLN A 32 7.93 -71.10 8.12
N SER A 33 9.17 -70.66 8.39
CA SER A 33 9.55 -70.13 9.70
C SER A 33 8.75 -68.86 9.92
N ALA A 34 8.06 -68.76 11.06
CA ALA A 34 7.23 -67.59 11.33
C ALA A 34 8.10 -66.32 11.52
N SER A 35 7.59 -65.17 11.10
CA SER A 35 8.25 -63.87 11.20
C SER A 35 7.24 -62.75 11.44
N ILE A 36 7.71 -61.66 12.03
CA ILE A 36 6.99 -60.40 12.15
C ILE A 36 7.27 -59.59 10.88
N GLU A 37 6.22 -59.22 10.16
CA GLU A 37 6.32 -58.53 8.87
C GLU A 37 6.14 -57.01 9.00
N ASP A 38 5.21 -56.59 9.86
CA ASP A 38 4.89 -55.17 10.07
C ASP A 38 4.47 -54.92 11.51
N VAL A 39 4.77 -53.72 12.00
CA VAL A 39 4.34 -53.22 13.31
C VAL A 39 3.89 -51.77 13.11
N SER A 40 2.60 -51.52 13.27
CA SER A 40 2.00 -50.20 13.05
C SER A 40 1.05 -49.80 14.17
N TYR A 41 0.93 -48.50 14.41
CA TYR A 41 0.02 -47.92 15.41
C TYR A 41 -1.16 -47.25 14.71
N ALA A 42 -2.34 -47.31 15.31
CA ALA A 42 -3.53 -46.61 14.85
C ALA A 42 -4.40 -46.14 16.03
N GLY A 43 -5.34 -45.22 15.76
CA GLY A 43 -6.25 -44.67 16.77
C GLY A 43 -5.85 -43.27 17.23
N GLU A 44 -6.69 -42.67 18.09
CA GLU A 44 -6.56 -41.29 18.55
C GLU A 44 -5.30 -41.03 19.39
N GLY A 45 -4.77 -42.05 20.05
CA GLY A 45 -3.55 -41.94 20.84
C GLY A 45 -2.25 -41.93 20.04
N ARG A 46 -2.29 -41.95 18.70
CA ARG A 46 -1.10 -41.77 17.86
C ARG A 46 -1.07 -40.33 17.36
N VAL A 47 -0.05 -39.58 17.76
CA VAL A 47 0.19 -38.19 17.33
C VAL A 47 0.88 -38.21 15.95
N ALA A 48 2.16 -38.58 15.92
CA ALA A 48 2.97 -38.60 14.70
C ALA A 48 3.90 -39.83 14.64
N ALA A 49 4.59 -39.97 13.51
CA ALA A 49 5.72 -40.89 13.40
C ALA A 49 6.82 -40.24 12.55
N GLU A 50 7.95 -39.95 13.18
CA GLU A 50 9.07 -39.21 12.60
C GLU A 50 10.38 -39.92 12.92
N ASP A 51 11.30 -40.00 11.97
CA ASP A 51 12.63 -40.60 12.15
C ASP A 51 12.65 -41.99 12.82
N ASP A 52 11.65 -42.84 12.50
CA ASP A 52 11.44 -44.20 13.06
C ASP A 52 11.01 -44.21 14.54
N VAL A 53 10.68 -43.04 15.11
CA VAL A 53 10.04 -42.86 16.43
C VAL A 53 8.55 -42.64 16.24
N THR A 54 7.72 -43.32 17.04
CA THR A 54 6.27 -43.05 17.10
C THR A 54 5.90 -42.27 18.35
N TYR A 55 5.22 -41.15 18.18
CA TYR A 55 4.71 -40.34 19.27
C TYR A 55 3.30 -40.77 19.64
N LEU A 56 3.10 -41.12 20.90
CA LEU A 56 1.85 -41.64 21.43
C LEU A 56 1.40 -40.82 22.64
N THR A 57 0.10 -40.64 22.82
CA THR A 57 -0.44 -40.03 24.04
C THR A 57 -0.68 -41.10 25.10
N GLN A 58 -0.44 -40.75 26.37
CA GLN A 58 -0.68 -41.65 27.50
C GLN A 58 -2.18 -41.87 27.79
N TRP A 59 -3.05 -40.95 27.36
CA TRP A 59 -4.45 -40.84 27.82
C TRP A 59 -5.52 -41.19 26.78
N GLN A 60 -5.19 -41.21 25.48
CA GLN A 60 -6.13 -41.63 24.43
C GLN A 60 -5.89 -43.08 24.03
N SER A 61 -6.95 -43.71 23.54
CA SER A 61 -6.89 -45.09 23.09
C SER A 61 -6.15 -45.22 21.76
N HIS A 62 -5.41 -46.31 21.61
CA HIS A 62 -4.79 -46.68 20.34
C HIS A 62 -4.65 -48.20 20.23
N THR A 63 -4.34 -48.65 19.03
CA THR A 63 -4.10 -50.04 18.68
C THR A 63 -2.70 -50.22 18.13
N LEU A 64 -2.01 -51.27 18.56
CA LEU A 64 -0.80 -51.77 17.92
C LEU A 64 -1.18 -52.96 17.07
N ASP A 65 -1.04 -52.82 15.76
CA ASP A 65 -1.29 -53.87 14.79
C ASP A 65 0.04 -54.52 14.39
N VAL A 66 0.13 -55.83 14.58
CA VAL A 66 1.32 -56.61 14.24
C VAL A 66 0.97 -57.59 13.14
N GLY A 67 1.54 -57.38 11.96
CA GLY A 67 1.49 -58.33 10.86
C GLY A 67 2.47 -59.47 11.10
N ILE A 68 2.01 -60.72 11.09
CA ILE A 68 2.86 -61.90 11.17
C ILE A 68 2.64 -62.78 9.94
N SER A 69 3.71 -63.42 9.49
CA SER A 69 3.70 -64.49 8.50
C SER A 69 4.13 -65.77 9.19
N ALA A 70 3.26 -66.76 9.31
CA ALA A 70 3.54 -67.96 10.09
C ALA A 70 3.04 -69.22 9.40
N GLY A 71 3.82 -70.31 9.47
CA GLY A 71 3.36 -71.64 9.08
C GLY A 71 2.26 -72.16 10.01
N GLU A 72 1.55 -73.22 9.61
CA GLU A 72 0.51 -73.87 10.42
C GLU A 72 1.04 -74.23 11.83
N GLY A 73 0.41 -73.72 12.88
CA GLY A 73 0.86 -73.92 14.26
C GLY A 73 0.27 -72.92 15.26
N ASP A 74 0.53 -73.17 16.55
CA ASP A 74 0.17 -72.27 17.63
C ASP A 74 1.39 -71.44 18.03
N TYR A 75 1.22 -70.13 18.10
CA TYR A 75 2.24 -69.15 18.47
C TYR A 75 1.73 -68.28 19.61
N GLN A 76 2.63 -67.55 20.25
CA GLN A 76 2.29 -66.52 21.21
C GLN A 76 2.98 -65.21 20.85
N LEU A 77 2.20 -64.14 20.72
CA LEU A 77 2.70 -62.81 20.42
C LEU A 77 2.63 -61.95 21.67
N CYS A 78 3.79 -61.46 22.10
CA CYS A 78 3.95 -60.69 23.32
C CYS A 78 4.51 -59.31 23.02
N VAL A 79 3.92 -58.30 23.65
CA VAL A 79 4.33 -56.89 23.56
C VAL A 79 4.87 -56.47 24.91
N ARG A 80 6.06 -55.86 24.90
CA ARG A 80 6.76 -55.35 26.08
C ARG A 80 7.18 -53.91 25.84
N ALA A 81 7.26 -53.10 26.91
CA ALA A 81 7.75 -51.73 26.83
C ALA A 81 8.55 -51.36 28.07
N GLY A 82 9.42 -50.36 27.94
CA GLY A 82 10.23 -49.80 29.02
C GLY A 82 11.26 -48.81 28.49
N ASP A 83 11.83 -48.03 29.40
CA ASP A 83 12.90 -47.05 29.16
C ASP A 83 14.29 -47.72 29.05
N ASP A 84 14.45 -48.91 29.63
CA ASP A 84 15.64 -49.75 29.48
C ASP A 84 15.33 -51.00 28.63
N THR A 85 16.05 -51.15 27.51
CA THR A 85 15.94 -52.29 26.59
C THR A 85 16.18 -53.67 27.23
N GLU A 86 16.82 -53.70 28.41
CA GLU A 86 17.12 -54.91 29.18
C GLU A 86 16.07 -55.21 30.26
N ASP A 87 15.23 -54.24 30.66
CA ASP A 87 14.19 -54.37 31.68
C ASP A 87 12.79 -53.98 31.15
N LEU A 88 12.39 -54.62 30.05
CA LEU A 88 11.08 -54.36 29.44
C LEU A 88 9.96 -55.10 30.19
N ARG A 89 8.95 -54.33 30.62
CA ARG A 89 7.73 -54.84 31.25
C ARG A 89 6.77 -55.38 30.19
N GLU A 90 6.20 -56.55 30.45
CA GLU A 90 5.18 -57.13 29.59
C GLU A 90 3.86 -56.35 29.67
N LEU A 91 3.38 -55.87 28.52
CA LEU A 91 2.14 -55.12 28.40
C LEU A 91 0.97 -56.07 28.11
N SER A 92 1.14 -56.96 27.13
CA SER A 92 0.11 -57.90 26.70
C SER A 92 0.71 -59.09 25.97
N CYS A 93 0.11 -60.26 26.11
CA CYS A 93 0.44 -61.44 25.33
C CYS A 93 -0.84 -62.12 24.85
N GLN A 94 -0.92 -62.40 23.55
CA GLN A 94 -2.07 -63.06 22.93
C GLN A 94 -1.63 -64.37 22.25
N PRO A 95 -2.39 -65.46 22.43
CA PRO A 95 -2.19 -66.67 21.64
C PRO A 95 -2.62 -66.43 20.19
N VAL A 96 -1.88 -66.99 19.24
CA VAL A 96 -2.11 -66.83 17.81
C VAL A 96 -2.04 -68.19 17.14
N SER A 97 -3.20 -68.72 16.73
CA SER A 97 -3.27 -69.93 15.93
C SER A 97 -3.20 -69.55 14.45
N SER A 98 -2.19 -70.05 13.74
CA SER A 98 -2.02 -69.85 12.30
C SER A 98 -2.45 -71.10 11.54
N ASP A 99 -3.31 -70.94 10.54
CA ASP A 99 -3.61 -71.95 9.51
C ASP A 99 -2.67 -71.83 8.29
N GLY A 100 -1.57 -71.08 8.43
CA GLY A 100 -0.63 -70.75 7.36
C GLY A 100 -0.95 -69.44 6.65
N GLY A 101 0.06 -68.58 6.50
CA GLY A 101 -0.02 -67.32 5.74
C GLY A 101 0.09 -66.06 6.62
N ASN A 102 -0.24 -64.91 6.03
CA ASN A 102 -0.18 -63.61 6.73
C ASN A 102 -1.45 -63.36 7.52
N GLN A 103 -1.30 -62.89 8.76
CA GLN A 103 -2.38 -62.44 9.62
C GLN A 103 -1.95 -61.21 10.41
N THR A 104 -2.91 -60.40 10.86
CA THR A 104 -2.67 -59.23 11.70
C THR A 104 -3.27 -59.47 13.08
N VAL A 105 -2.49 -59.19 14.11
CA VAL A 105 -2.89 -59.30 15.52
C VAL A 105 -2.91 -57.90 16.12
N SER A 106 -4.05 -57.50 16.66
CA SER A 106 -4.26 -56.15 17.20
C SER A 106 -4.26 -56.15 18.72
N PHE A 107 -3.42 -55.30 19.31
CA PHE A 107 -3.40 -55.02 20.75
C PHE A 107 -4.06 -53.66 20.99
N ALA A 108 -5.19 -53.65 21.68
CA ALA A 108 -5.87 -52.41 22.06
C ALA A 108 -5.37 -51.93 23.43
N PHE A 109 -4.99 -50.66 23.50
CA PHE A 109 -4.61 -49.97 24.73
C PHE A 109 -5.59 -48.82 24.93
N GLU A 110 -6.40 -48.87 26.01
CA GLU A 110 -7.33 -47.77 26.32
C GLU A 110 -6.58 -46.56 26.88
N GLN A 111 -5.61 -46.79 27.77
CA GLN A 111 -4.69 -45.81 28.35
C GLN A 111 -3.38 -46.52 28.71
N TRP A 112 -2.23 -45.85 28.58
CA TRP A 112 -0.97 -46.38 29.08
C TRP A 112 -0.89 -46.23 30.60
N SER A 113 -0.18 -47.15 31.26
CA SER A 113 0.11 -46.98 32.69
C SER A 113 0.87 -45.67 32.90
N SER A 114 0.59 -44.96 33.99
CA SER A 114 1.29 -43.72 34.37
C SER A 114 2.81 -43.88 34.47
N ASP A 115 3.28 -45.13 34.59
CA ASP A 115 4.70 -45.49 34.68
C ASP A 115 5.45 -45.37 33.34
N PHE A 116 4.74 -45.20 32.22
CA PHE A 116 5.33 -45.07 30.90
C PHE A 116 5.13 -43.66 30.36
N SER A 117 6.23 -42.94 30.21
CA SER A 117 6.29 -41.56 29.71
C SER A 117 7.67 -41.29 29.13
N GLY A 118 7.78 -40.36 28.20
CA GLY A 118 9.06 -40.04 27.56
C GLY A 118 9.49 -41.12 26.57
N GLU A 119 10.80 -41.21 26.33
CA GLU A 119 11.38 -42.21 25.44
C GLU A 119 11.22 -43.64 26.00
N GLN A 120 10.72 -44.55 25.18
CA GLN A 120 10.52 -45.96 25.51
C GLN A 120 10.89 -46.83 24.31
N THR A 121 11.32 -48.06 24.57
CA THR A 121 11.45 -49.10 23.56
C THR A 121 10.28 -50.06 23.65
N LEU A 122 9.47 -50.14 22.59
CA LEU A 122 8.48 -51.19 22.41
C LEU A 122 9.15 -52.42 21.78
N ARG A 123 8.96 -53.59 22.39
CA ARG A 123 9.43 -54.87 21.86
C ARG A 123 8.28 -55.81 21.61
N VAL A 124 8.14 -56.23 20.36
CA VAL A 124 7.24 -57.29 19.94
C VAL A 124 8.04 -58.58 19.81
N VAL A 125 7.61 -59.64 20.50
CA VAL A 125 8.26 -60.96 20.51
C VAL A 125 7.27 -62.02 20.05
N LEU A 126 7.65 -62.77 19.02
CA LEU A 126 6.91 -63.94 18.57
C LEU A 126 7.55 -65.20 19.15
N LEU A 127 6.78 -65.99 19.88
CA LEU A 127 7.17 -67.25 20.52
C LEU A 127 6.44 -68.43 19.86
N ASP A 128 7.06 -69.60 19.82
CA ASP A 128 6.43 -70.85 19.41
C ASP A 128 5.65 -71.54 20.56
N ASP A 129 5.12 -72.74 20.31
CA ASP A 129 4.35 -73.53 21.27
C ASP A 129 5.17 -74.04 22.46
N ASP A 130 6.49 -74.16 22.29
CA ASP A 130 7.45 -74.50 23.34
C ASP A 130 7.92 -73.27 24.15
N GLY A 131 7.53 -72.06 23.72
CA GLY A 131 7.91 -70.78 24.35
C GLY A 131 9.31 -70.29 23.95
N GLU A 132 9.90 -70.86 22.90
CA GLU A 132 11.16 -70.36 22.33
C GLU A 132 10.91 -69.17 21.41
N ARG A 133 11.85 -68.23 21.38
CA ARG A 133 11.73 -67.02 20.55
C ARG A 133 11.98 -67.36 19.08
N VAL A 134 10.95 -67.13 18.27
CA VAL A 134 11.01 -67.24 16.81
C VAL A 134 11.51 -65.94 16.19
N ASP A 135 10.90 -64.81 16.54
CA ASP A 135 11.25 -63.50 15.99
C ASP A 135 11.07 -62.35 17.00
N ARG A 136 11.67 -61.20 16.72
CA ARG A 136 11.60 -59.99 17.56
C ARG A 136 11.77 -58.73 16.73
N VAL A 137 10.92 -57.74 16.99
CA VAL A 137 11.04 -56.37 16.47
C VAL A 137 11.03 -55.39 17.64
N ASP A 138 11.98 -54.45 17.64
CA ASP A 138 12.01 -53.32 18.56
C ASP A 138 11.64 -52.04 17.80
N ARG A 139 10.89 -51.15 18.45
CA ARG A 139 10.49 -49.83 17.94
C ARG A 139 10.70 -48.80 19.03
N ASP A 140 11.22 -47.64 18.65
CA ASP A 140 11.33 -46.51 19.56
C ASP A 140 10.00 -45.75 19.54
N ILE A 141 9.50 -45.42 20.73
CA ILE A 141 8.29 -44.63 20.90
C ILE A 141 8.54 -43.54 21.93
N HIS A 142 7.82 -42.43 21.80
CA HIS A 142 7.79 -41.39 22.80
C HIS A 142 6.36 -41.27 23.34
N VAL A 143 6.18 -41.42 24.65
CA VAL A 143 4.87 -41.35 25.28
C VAL A 143 4.68 -39.99 25.94
N LEU A 144 3.87 -39.14 25.29
CA LEU A 144 3.50 -37.82 25.78
C LEU A 144 2.59 -37.92 26.99
N THR A 145 2.83 -37.07 27.99
CA THR A 145 2.00 -37.00 29.20
C THR A 145 1.00 -35.85 29.09
N PRO A 146 -0.21 -35.97 29.68
CA PRO A 146 -1.25 -34.97 29.46
C PRO A 146 -0.89 -33.57 29.95
N GLY A 147 -0.09 -33.47 31.01
CA GLY A 147 0.39 -32.20 31.57
C GLY A 147 1.86 -31.91 31.28
N GLY A 148 2.47 -32.68 30.37
CA GLY A 148 3.77 -32.31 29.80
C GLY A 148 3.58 -31.26 28.71
N ASP A 149 4.69 -30.64 28.34
CA ASP A 149 4.88 -29.62 27.32
C ASP A 149 6.14 -30.12 26.59
N PHE A 150 5.99 -30.64 25.38
CA PHE A 150 7.03 -31.43 24.73
C PHE A 150 8.01 -30.56 23.93
N ASP A 151 7.50 -29.48 23.36
CA ASP A 151 8.24 -28.51 22.55
C ASP A 151 8.59 -27.22 23.32
N ASP A 152 8.22 -27.16 24.60
CA ASP A 152 8.60 -26.12 25.57
C ASP A 152 8.06 -24.72 25.22
N ASP A 153 6.87 -24.66 24.60
CA ASP A 153 6.22 -23.42 24.14
C ASP A 153 5.31 -22.78 25.22
N GLY A 154 5.03 -23.52 26.31
CA GLY A 154 4.19 -23.08 27.42
C GLY A 154 2.71 -23.47 27.31
N LEU A 155 2.31 -24.14 26.24
CA LEU A 155 1.08 -24.93 26.14
C LEU A 155 1.38 -26.40 26.52
N GLY A 156 0.36 -27.15 26.90
CA GLY A 156 0.56 -28.55 27.31
C GLY A 156 0.03 -29.50 26.25
N ASN A 157 0.65 -30.68 26.11
CA ASN A 157 0.33 -31.69 25.08
C ASN A 157 -1.17 -31.97 24.94
N GLN A 158 -1.89 -32.06 26.07
CA GLN A 158 -3.33 -32.31 26.05
C GLN A 158 -4.14 -31.09 25.58
N ALA A 159 -3.68 -29.88 25.91
CA ALA A 159 -4.32 -28.63 25.52
C ALA A 159 -4.10 -28.30 24.03
N GLU A 160 -2.94 -28.64 23.47
CA GLU A 160 -2.62 -28.54 22.04
C GLU A 160 -3.51 -29.47 21.22
N ILE A 161 -3.51 -30.77 21.53
CA ILE A 161 -4.35 -31.76 20.84
C ILE A 161 -5.85 -31.43 20.93
N GLN A 162 -6.31 -30.77 22.00
CA GLN A 162 -7.70 -30.32 22.13
C GLN A 162 -8.06 -29.13 21.22
N ARG A 163 -7.06 -28.41 20.74
CA ARG A 163 -7.16 -27.27 19.82
C ARG A 163 -6.74 -27.61 18.40
N ASP A 164 -6.49 -28.89 18.12
CA ASP A 164 -5.95 -29.38 16.86
C ASP A 164 -4.53 -28.84 16.54
N ALA A 165 -3.81 -28.35 17.55
CA ALA A 165 -2.38 -27.99 17.48
C ALA A 165 -1.47 -29.23 17.53
N ASP A 166 -0.27 -29.12 16.95
CA ASP A 166 0.72 -30.20 16.91
C ASP A 166 1.70 -30.07 18.10
N PRO A 167 1.63 -30.98 19.10
CA PRO A 167 2.46 -30.89 20.31
C PRO A 167 3.95 -31.19 20.11
N LEU A 168 4.40 -31.25 18.85
CA LEU A 168 5.79 -31.44 18.47
C LEU A 168 6.39 -30.15 17.88
N THR A 169 5.58 -29.11 17.67
CA THR A 169 5.96 -27.86 17.02
C THR A 169 5.48 -26.67 17.86
N PRO A 170 6.39 -25.80 18.34
CA PRO A 170 6.01 -24.67 19.20
C PRO A 170 5.05 -23.65 18.57
N ASP A 171 4.93 -23.65 17.25
CA ASP A 171 4.15 -22.72 16.43
C ASP A 171 3.54 -23.59 15.31
N THR A 172 2.25 -23.90 15.44
CA THR A 172 1.56 -24.87 14.59
C THR A 172 1.23 -24.30 13.21
N ASP A 173 0.95 -23.01 13.09
CA ASP A 173 0.55 -22.36 11.83
C ASP A 173 1.61 -21.47 11.19
N ASP A 174 2.81 -21.45 11.78
CA ASP A 174 4.03 -20.80 11.31
C ASP A 174 3.85 -19.27 11.13
N ASP A 175 3.06 -18.63 11.99
CA ASP A 175 2.71 -17.22 11.88
C ASP A 175 3.66 -16.28 12.67
N GLY A 176 4.49 -16.86 13.54
CA GLY A 176 5.46 -16.16 14.38
C GLY A 176 5.13 -16.15 15.86
N LEU A 177 3.90 -16.49 16.27
CA LEU A 177 3.52 -16.69 17.66
C LEU A 177 3.59 -18.18 18.03
N THR A 178 4.01 -18.47 19.25
CA THR A 178 3.90 -19.85 19.75
C THR A 178 2.47 -20.20 20.14
N ASP A 179 2.06 -21.46 20.02
CA ASP A 179 0.71 -21.92 20.41
C ASP A 179 0.41 -21.53 21.88
N GLY A 180 1.44 -21.59 22.72
CA GLY A 180 1.46 -21.09 24.08
C GLY A 180 1.18 -19.59 24.21
N GLU A 181 1.81 -18.73 23.41
CA GLU A 181 1.57 -17.28 23.39
C GLU A 181 0.16 -16.96 22.92
N GLU A 182 -0.28 -17.56 21.81
CA GLU A 182 -1.62 -17.41 21.26
C GLU A 182 -2.69 -17.76 22.28
N VAL A 183 -2.59 -18.91 22.95
CA VAL A 183 -3.62 -19.33 23.92
C VAL A 183 -3.53 -18.54 25.22
N ASN A 184 -2.33 -18.28 25.74
CA ASN A 184 -2.16 -17.72 27.08
C ASN A 184 -2.17 -16.19 27.11
N VAL A 185 -1.74 -15.53 26.04
CA VAL A 185 -1.57 -14.08 25.95
C VAL A 185 -2.58 -13.48 24.96
N GLU A 186 -2.43 -13.75 23.66
CA GLU A 186 -3.08 -12.99 22.58
C GLU A 186 -4.54 -13.39 22.30
N LYS A 187 -4.92 -14.62 22.67
CA LYS A 187 -6.27 -15.21 22.45
C LYS A 187 -6.61 -15.45 20.98
N THR A 188 -5.59 -15.72 20.18
CA THR A 188 -5.66 -16.10 18.78
C THR A 188 -5.87 -17.60 18.58
N ASN A 189 -5.93 -18.05 17.33
CA ASN A 189 -6.20 -19.42 16.95
C ASN A 189 -4.96 -20.13 16.40
N VAL A 190 -4.43 -21.06 17.21
CA VAL A 190 -3.25 -21.92 16.97
C VAL A 190 -3.18 -22.76 15.69
N THR A 191 -4.13 -22.62 14.78
CA THR A 191 -4.15 -23.35 13.49
C THR A 191 -4.50 -22.44 12.33
N ASN A 192 -4.62 -21.14 12.59
CA ASN A 192 -5.06 -20.14 11.64
C ASN A 192 -4.22 -18.87 11.83
N PRO A 193 -3.27 -18.61 10.92
CA PRO A 193 -2.24 -17.58 11.10
C PRO A 193 -2.77 -16.15 10.90
N ASP A 194 -4.08 -15.93 10.91
CA ASP A 194 -4.78 -14.64 10.66
C ASP A 194 -6.17 -14.80 11.26
N THR A 195 -6.26 -14.59 12.58
CA THR A 195 -7.40 -14.96 13.44
C THR A 195 -8.67 -14.18 13.10
N ASP A 196 -8.55 -12.89 12.79
CA ASP A 196 -9.69 -12.04 12.49
C ASP A 196 -9.99 -11.92 10.99
N GLY A 197 -9.05 -12.32 10.13
CA GLY A 197 -9.24 -12.43 8.69
C GLY A 197 -9.11 -11.11 7.95
N ASP A 198 -8.44 -10.12 8.52
CA ASP A 198 -8.21 -8.81 7.90
C ASP A 198 -7.06 -8.82 6.86
N GLY A 199 -6.26 -9.90 6.89
CA GLY A 199 -5.18 -10.20 5.98
C GLY A 199 -3.79 -10.05 6.59
N LEU A 200 -3.60 -9.44 7.74
CA LEU A 200 -2.34 -9.52 8.49
C LEU A 200 -2.31 -10.82 9.30
N ASN A 201 -1.10 -11.33 9.55
CA ASN A 201 -0.95 -12.51 10.39
C ASN A 201 -0.75 -12.08 11.85
N ASP A 202 -1.27 -12.88 12.78
CA ASP A 202 -1.36 -12.51 14.19
C ASP A 202 0.01 -12.15 14.77
N GLY A 203 1.04 -12.93 14.43
CA GLY A 203 2.41 -12.62 14.82
C GLY A 203 2.95 -11.28 14.30
N THR A 204 2.61 -10.88 13.07
CA THR A 204 3.04 -9.58 12.51
C THR A 204 2.31 -8.42 13.19
N GLU A 205 1.02 -8.57 13.46
CA GLU A 205 0.23 -7.58 14.18
C GLU A 205 0.83 -7.30 15.56
N VAL A 206 1.16 -8.35 16.31
CA VAL A 206 1.72 -8.22 17.66
C VAL A 206 3.17 -7.69 17.65
N ASP A 207 4.05 -8.26 16.82
CA ASP A 207 5.49 -7.97 16.89
C ASP A 207 5.94 -6.72 16.09
N GLU A 208 5.25 -6.40 14.99
CA GLU A 208 5.64 -5.31 14.09
C GLU A 208 4.79 -4.06 14.27
N TYR A 209 3.46 -4.20 14.29
CA TYR A 209 2.54 -3.05 14.29
C TYR A 209 1.99 -2.72 15.68
N GLY A 210 1.97 -3.69 16.60
CA GLY A 210 1.32 -3.55 17.90
C GLY A 210 -0.20 -3.44 17.81
N SER A 211 -0.79 -3.89 16.71
CA SER A 211 -2.23 -3.97 16.51
C SER A 211 -2.83 -5.22 17.19
N ASN A 212 -4.15 -5.33 17.24
CA ASN A 212 -4.84 -6.40 17.96
C ASN A 212 -5.24 -7.53 17.00
N PRO A 213 -4.62 -8.72 17.08
CA PRO A 213 -4.84 -9.83 16.13
C PRO A 213 -6.21 -10.53 16.22
N THR A 214 -7.14 -9.94 16.97
CA THR A 214 -8.50 -10.45 17.14
C THR A 214 -9.55 -9.41 16.78
N ASP A 215 -9.14 -8.26 16.28
CA ASP A 215 -9.98 -7.12 15.95
C ASP A 215 -9.53 -6.50 14.63
N THR A 216 -10.35 -6.67 13.60
CA THR A 216 -10.00 -6.32 12.21
C THR A 216 -9.78 -4.81 11.96
N ASP A 217 -9.92 -3.96 12.97
CA ASP A 217 -9.89 -2.49 12.91
C ASP A 217 -9.54 -2.00 14.32
N THR A 218 -8.24 -1.96 14.62
CA THR A 218 -7.71 -1.81 15.98
C THR A 218 -8.00 -0.43 16.57
N ASP A 219 -7.96 0.63 15.77
CA ASP A 219 -8.19 2.00 16.23
C ASP A 219 -9.62 2.51 16.00
N GLY A 220 -10.42 1.81 15.19
CA GLY A 220 -11.84 2.04 14.99
C GLY A 220 -12.15 3.13 13.97
N ASP A 221 -11.28 3.39 13.00
CA ASP A 221 -11.42 4.44 12.00
C ASP A 221 -12.18 4.00 10.72
N ASN A 222 -12.55 2.71 10.65
CA ASN A 222 -13.21 2.02 9.53
C ASN A 222 -12.32 1.63 8.34
N LEU A 223 -11.00 1.62 8.49
CA LEU A 223 -10.09 0.81 7.70
C LEU A 223 -9.76 -0.46 8.50
N THR A 224 -9.38 -1.53 7.81
CA THR A 224 -8.82 -2.69 8.50
C THR A 224 -7.33 -2.56 8.64
N ASP A 225 -6.72 -3.10 9.70
CA ASP A 225 -5.28 -3.00 9.93
C ASP A 225 -4.48 -3.49 8.70
N GLY A 226 -4.95 -4.55 8.06
CA GLY A 226 -4.39 -5.07 6.82
C GLY A 226 -4.55 -4.18 5.58
N GLN A 227 -5.57 -3.33 5.51
CA GLN A 227 -5.71 -2.30 4.47
C GLN A 227 -4.73 -1.16 4.72
N GLU A 228 -4.67 -0.68 5.96
CA GLU A 228 -3.77 0.39 6.39
C GLU A 228 -2.33 0.06 6.06
N VAL A 229 -1.85 -1.09 6.52
CA VAL A 229 -0.45 -1.51 6.30
C VAL A 229 -0.12 -1.77 4.82
N LYS A 230 -1.03 -2.39 4.06
CA LYS A 230 -0.70 -2.90 2.70
C LYS A 230 -1.07 -1.96 1.57
N GLU A 231 -2.09 -1.12 1.76
CA GLU A 231 -2.63 -0.25 0.71
C GLU A 231 -2.30 1.22 0.95
N PHE A 232 -2.43 1.70 2.19
CA PHE A 232 -2.34 3.13 2.49
C PHE A 232 -1.03 3.55 3.16
N GLY A 233 -0.35 2.64 3.86
CA GLY A 233 0.88 2.95 4.59
C GLY A 233 0.66 3.71 5.89
N THR A 234 -0.55 3.64 6.45
CA THR A 234 -0.95 4.24 7.74
C THR A 234 -0.62 3.33 8.92
N ASP A 235 -0.69 3.86 10.14
CA ASP A 235 -0.43 3.10 11.38
C ASP A 235 -1.76 2.58 11.96
N PRO A 236 -1.96 1.24 12.01
CA PRO A 236 -3.24 0.63 12.40
C PRO A 236 -3.62 0.82 13.87
N THR A 237 -2.77 1.50 14.64
CA THR A 237 -3.04 1.83 16.05
C THR A 237 -3.41 3.30 16.25
N THR A 238 -3.45 4.08 15.17
CA THR A 238 -3.70 5.52 15.19
C THR A 238 -4.70 5.93 14.12
N ALA A 239 -5.91 6.27 14.56
CA ALA A 239 -7.00 6.61 13.65
C ALA A 239 -6.75 7.85 12.77
N ASP A 240 -5.66 8.59 12.95
CA ASP A 240 -5.29 9.83 12.24
C ASP A 240 -3.76 9.83 12.21
N THR A 241 -3.18 9.35 11.10
CA THR A 241 -1.76 9.03 10.97
C THR A 241 -0.89 10.29 10.83
N ASP A 242 -1.40 11.34 10.19
CA ASP A 242 -0.66 12.59 9.92
C ASP A 242 -1.03 13.77 10.84
N ASP A 243 -1.97 13.54 11.77
CA ASP A 243 -2.43 14.47 12.81
C ASP A 243 -3.11 15.75 12.24
N ASP A 244 -3.75 15.67 11.08
CA ASP A 244 -4.40 16.81 10.42
C ASP A 244 -5.85 17.09 10.93
N GLY A 245 -6.45 16.10 11.61
CA GLY A 245 -7.77 16.15 12.20
C GLY A 245 -8.86 15.37 11.47
N LEU A 246 -8.57 14.76 10.32
CA LEU A 246 -9.38 13.72 9.68
C LEU A 246 -8.82 12.35 10.06
N THR A 247 -9.70 11.35 10.18
CA THR A 247 -9.21 9.99 10.35
C THR A 247 -8.80 9.39 9.00
N ASP A 248 -7.83 8.48 8.98
CA ASP A 248 -7.35 7.85 7.73
C ASP A 248 -8.52 7.24 6.93
N GLY A 249 -9.45 6.60 7.63
CA GLY A 249 -10.68 6.07 7.06
C GLY A 249 -11.66 7.13 6.52
N GLN A 250 -11.68 8.36 7.05
CA GLN A 250 -12.45 9.47 6.46
C GLN A 250 -11.80 9.96 5.18
N GLU A 251 -10.49 10.14 5.20
CA GLU A 251 -9.71 10.58 4.05
C GLU A 251 -9.88 9.63 2.87
N VAL A 252 -9.63 8.33 3.09
CA VAL A 252 -9.76 7.31 2.04
C VAL A 252 -11.21 7.15 1.55
N ASN A 253 -12.18 7.06 2.46
CA ASN A 253 -13.54 6.67 2.09
C ASN A 253 -14.45 7.84 1.69
N GLN A 254 -14.13 9.07 2.10
CA GLN A 254 -15.00 10.23 1.93
C GLN A 254 -14.37 11.35 1.09
N TYR A 255 -13.11 11.73 1.36
CA TYR A 255 -12.50 12.94 0.78
C TYR A 255 -11.58 12.64 -0.40
N GLY A 256 -10.94 11.47 -0.42
CA GLY A 256 -9.99 11.08 -1.46
C GLY A 256 -8.62 11.73 -1.31
N THR A 257 -8.27 12.14 -0.10
CA THR A 257 -6.96 12.67 0.32
C THR A 257 -5.96 11.55 0.60
N ASP A 258 -4.68 11.89 0.74
CA ASP A 258 -3.61 10.94 1.11
C ASP A 258 -3.45 10.92 2.63
N PRO A 259 -3.83 9.83 3.33
CA PRO A 259 -3.88 9.79 4.80
C PRO A 259 -2.51 9.77 5.50
N THR A 260 -1.45 10.06 4.75
CA THR A 260 -0.08 10.16 5.28
C THR A 260 0.52 11.55 5.08
N GLU A 261 -0.22 12.47 4.49
CA GLU A 261 0.21 13.82 4.16
C GLU A 261 -0.90 14.82 4.51
N ALA A 262 -0.69 15.56 5.61
CA ALA A 262 -1.68 16.48 6.16
C ALA A 262 -2.21 17.56 5.19
N ASP A 263 -1.57 17.80 4.05
CA ASP A 263 -1.93 18.79 3.01
C ASP A 263 -1.74 18.10 1.65
N THR A 264 -2.83 17.50 1.14
CA THR A 264 -2.80 16.60 -0.03
C THR A 264 -2.46 17.33 -1.33
N ASP A 265 -2.91 18.57 -1.48
CA ASP A 265 -2.76 19.34 -2.73
C ASP A 265 -1.64 20.41 -2.69
N GLU A 266 -0.96 20.52 -1.56
CA GLU A 266 0.20 21.36 -1.27
C GLU A 266 -0.08 22.87 -1.37
N ASP A 267 -1.30 23.30 -1.04
CA ASP A 267 -1.74 24.69 -1.13
C ASP A 267 -1.39 25.52 0.14
N GLY A 268 -1.12 24.83 1.25
CA GLY A 268 -0.75 25.40 2.54
C GLY A 268 -1.83 25.33 3.62
N LEU A 269 -3.00 24.76 3.34
CA LEU A 269 -4.00 24.36 4.33
C LEU A 269 -3.93 22.84 4.53
N ASP A 270 -4.08 22.39 5.78
CA ASP A 270 -4.19 20.96 6.04
C ASP A 270 -5.60 20.47 5.64
N ASP A 271 -5.76 19.24 5.14
CA ASP A 271 -7.02 18.72 4.57
C ASP A 271 -8.18 18.80 5.59
N GLY A 272 -7.90 18.51 6.86
CA GLY A 272 -8.83 18.70 7.96
C GLY A 272 -9.27 20.15 8.17
N GLN A 273 -8.39 21.14 7.97
CA GLN A 273 -8.77 22.55 8.03
C GLN A 273 -9.70 22.93 6.89
N GLU A 274 -9.39 22.47 5.68
CA GLU A 274 -10.20 22.70 4.49
C GLU A 274 -11.62 22.18 4.68
N VAL A 275 -11.75 20.93 5.12
CA VAL A 275 -13.04 20.28 5.35
C VAL A 275 -13.83 20.92 6.50
N ASP A 276 -13.22 21.07 7.67
CA ASP A 276 -13.96 21.44 8.89
C ASP A 276 -14.17 22.94 9.05
N ARG A 277 -13.32 23.77 8.43
CA ARG A 277 -13.30 25.22 8.66
C ARG A 277 -13.64 26.04 7.44
N TYR A 278 -13.04 25.77 6.28
CA TYR A 278 -13.16 26.63 5.10
C TYR A 278 -14.22 26.12 4.11
N GLY A 279 -14.48 24.82 4.09
CA GLY A 279 -15.41 24.19 3.15
C GLY A 279 -14.88 24.13 1.72
N THR A 280 -13.55 24.09 1.57
CA THR A 280 -12.82 23.90 0.32
C THR A 280 -12.73 22.42 -0.05
N ASP A 281 -12.27 22.10 -1.26
CA ASP A 281 -12.03 20.73 -1.73
C ASP A 281 -10.56 20.36 -1.48
N PRO A 282 -10.24 19.47 -0.51
CA PRO A 282 -8.86 19.20 -0.08
C PRO A 282 -8.00 18.43 -1.09
N THR A 283 -8.49 18.30 -2.33
CA THR A 283 -7.75 17.69 -3.43
C THR A 283 -7.47 18.68 -4.56
N THR A 284 -7.84 19.95 -4.36
CA THR A 284 -7.76 21.01 -5.35
C THR A 284 -7.31 22.32 -4.71
N ALA A 285 -6.04 22.67 -4.95
CA ALA A 285 -5.41 23.85 -4.39
C ALA A 285 -6.11 25.20 -4.67
N ASP A 286 -7.10 25.26 -5.57
CA ASP A 286 -7.87 26.46 -5.97
C ASP A 286 -9.33 26.01 -6.17
N THR A 287 -10.12 26.03 -5.11
CA THR A 287 -11.46 25.42 -5.07
C THR A 287 -12.44 26.13 -5.99
N ASP A 288 -12.38 27.47 -6.05
CA ASP A 288 -13.33 28.26 -6.82
C ASP A 288 -12.86 28.59 -8.25
N GLY A 289 -11.59 28.37 -8.54
CA GLY A 289 -10.98 28.44 -9.86
C GLY A 289 -10.66 29.85 -10.33
N ASP A 290 -10.43 30.78 -9.41
CA ASP A 290 -10.19 32.19 -9.73
C ASP A 290 -8.71 32.53 -10.02
N GLY A 291 -7.81 31.60 -9.66
CA GLY A 291 -6.37 31.66 -9.88
C GLY A 291 -5.52 31.94 -8.63
N LEU A 292 -6.12 32.09 -7.46
CA LEU A 292 -5.45 32.02 -6.16
C LEU A 292 -5.58 30.61 -5.57
N ASP A 293 -4.59 30.21 -4.78
CA ASP A 293 -4.70 28.94 -4.06
C ASP A 293 -5.48 29.20 -2.75
N ASP A 294 -6.28 28.25 -2.25
CA ASP A 294 -7.18 28.46 -1.09
C ASP A 294 -6.39 28.90 0.16
N GLY A 295 -5.20 28.32 0.38
CA GLY A 295 -4.25 28.75 1.39
C GLY A 295 -3.73 30.18 1.20
N GLU A 296 -3.47 30.64 -0.04
CA GLU A 296 -3.05 32.02 -0.32
C GLU A 296 -4.18 33.01 0.01
N GLU A 297 -5.41 32.64 -0.31
CA GLU A 297 -6.61 33.43 0.00
C GLU A 297 -6.83 33.60 1.49
N VAL A 298 -6.74 32.51 2.25
CA VAL A 298 -6.93 32.52 3.70
C VAL A 298 -5.82 33.26 4.44
N ASP A 299 -4.55 32.96 4.12
CA ASP A 299 -3.40 33.42 4.91
C ASP A 299 -2.81 34.76 4.45
N GLU A 300 -2.87 35.07 3.15
CA GLU A 300 -2.26 36.28 2.57
C GLU A 300 -3.28 37.39 2.31
N TYR A 301 -4.41 37.09 1.66
CA TYR A 301 -5.34 38.12 1.18
C TYR A 301 -6.57 38.32 2.07
N GLY A 302 -6.97 37.31 2.84
CA GLY A 302 -8.19 37.34 3.65
C GLY A 302 -9.47 37.34 2.81
N THR A 303 -9.41 36.72 1.63
CA THR A 303 -10.55 36.47 0.73
C THR A 303 -11.28 35.19 1.14
N ASN A 304 -12.38 34.88 0.47
CA ASN A 304 -13.16 33.67 0.71
C ASN A 304 -12.83 32.61 -0.36
N PRO A 305 -12.16 31.49 -0.01
CA PRO A 305 -11.67 30.50 -0.98
C PRO A 305 -12.75 29.65 -1.68
N THR A 306 -14.01 30.07 -1.56
CA THR A 306 -15.16 29.40 -2.18
C THR A 306 -15.98 30.38 -3.02
N ASP A 307 -15.47 31.60 -3.20
CA ASP A 307 -16.16 32.72 -3.82
C ASP A 307 -15.20 33.58 -4.62
N THR A 308 -15.25 33.39 -5.94
CA THR A 308 -14.30 33.95 -6.90
C THR A 308 -14.19 35.49 -6.88
N ASP A 309 -15.08 36.21 -6.20
CA ASP A 309 -15.16 37.68 -6.14
C ASP A 309 -15.66 38.05 -4.73
N THR A 310 -14.74 38.16 -3.77
CA THR A 310 -15.07 38.28 -2.34
C THR A 310 -15.88 39.54 -2.00
N ASP A 311 -15.68 40.62 -2.75
CA ASP A 311 -16.30 41.91 -2.46
C ASP A 311 -17.44 42.31 -3.41
N ASP A 312 -17.76 41.47 -4.40
CA ASP A 312 -18.83 41.60 -5.39
C ASP A 312 -18.68 42.84 -6.31
N ASP A 313 -17.46 43.24 -6.65
CA ASP A 313 -17.22 44.42 -7.51
C ASP A 313 -17.17 44.12 -9.02
N GLY A 314 -17.06 42.83 -9.37
CA GLY A 314 -17.02 42.32 -10.74
C GLY A 314 -15.63 41.95 -11.26
N LEU A 315 -14.58 42.02 -10.45
CA LEU A 315 -13.29 41.36 -10.67
C LEU A 315 -13.19 40.12 -9.79
N SER A 316 -12.43 39.12 -10.25
CA SER A 316 -12.13 38.00 -9.37
C SER A 316 -10.94 38.33 -8.46
N ASP A 317 -10.88 37.75 -7.27
CA ASP A 317 -9.83 38.03 -6.28
C ASP A 317 -8.43 37.78 -6.89
N GLY A 318 -8.27 36.68 -7.63
CA GLY A 318 -7.07 36.39 -8.40
C GLY A 318 -6.79 37.37 -9.53
N ALA A 319 -7.80 37.95 -10.19
CA ALA A 319 -7.58 39.00 -11.19
C ALA A 319 -7.07 40.29 -10.56
N GLU A 320 -7.61 40.63 -9.40
CA GLU A 320 -7.23 41.79 -8.62
C GLU A 320 -5.79 41.71 -8.15
N VAL A 321 -5.40 40.58 -7.58
CA VAL A 321 -4.04 40.33 -7.12
C VAL A 321 -3.05 40.25 -8.29
N ASP A 322 -3.29 39.37 -9.27
CA ASP A 322 -2.28 39.06 -10.30
C ASP A 322 -2.18 40.13 -11.40
N ARG A 323 -3.27 40.83 -11.72
CA ARG A 323 -3.34 41.68 -12.94
C ARG A 323 -3.57 43.16 -12.64
N HIS A 324 -4.40 43.48 -11.65
CA HIS A 324 -4.87 44.85 -11.42
C HIS A 324 -4.17 45.53 -10.23
N ASN A 325 -3.56 44.75 -9.34
CA ASN A 325 -2.90 45.19 -8.12
C ASN A 325 -3.85 46.03 -7.25
N THR A 326 -5.09 45.56 -7.13
CA THR A 326 -6.16 46.09 -6.25
C THR A 326 -6.26 45.27 -4.96
N ASP A 327 -7.06 45.71 -4.00
CA ASP A 327 -7.30 45.03 -2.73
C ASP A 327 -8.59 44.20 -2.85
N PRO A 328 -8.51 42.85 -2.91
CA PRO A 328 -9.65 41.99 -3.22
C PRO A 328 -10.73 41.92 -2.13
N THR A 329 -10.54 42.67 -1.04
CA THR A 329 -11.52 42.78 0.05
C THR A 329 -12.28 44.11 0.00
N LYS A 330 -12.07 44.92 -1.05
CA LYS A 330 -12.59 46.28 -1.17
C LYS A 330 -13.05 46.59 -2.58
N VAL A 331 -14.38 46.70 -2.70
CA VAL A 331 -15.11 47.18 -3.87
C VAL A 331 -14.51 48.40 -4.58
N ASP A 332 -13.77 49.25 -3.87
CA ASP A 332 -13.16 50.48 -4.40
C ASP A 332 -11.81 50.69 -3.67
N THR A 333 -10.73 50.19 -4.28
CA THR A 333 -9.38 50.14 -3.68
C THR A 333 -8.86 51.53 -3.33
N ASP A 334 -9.07 52.50 -4.21
CA ASP A 334 -8.51 53.84 -4.10
C ASP A 334 -9.47 54.84 -3.43
N SER A 335 -10.70 54.42 -3.20
CA SER A 335 -11.79 55.16 -2.56
C SER A 335 -12.19 56.44 -3.31
N ASP A 336 -12.12 56.45 -4.64
CA ASP A 336 -12.53 57.58 -5.48
C ASP A 336 -14.04 57.60 -5.82
N GLY A 337 -14.74 56.49 -5.52
CA GLY A 337 -16.17 56.30 -5.68
C GLY A 337 -16.60 55.52 -6.92
N ILE A 338 -15.66 54.90 -7.65
CA ILE A 338 -15.93 53.98 -8.75
C ILE A 338 -15.39 52.60 -8.35
N PRO A 339 -16.19 51.52 -8.49
CA PRO A 339 -15.67 50.17 -8.19
C PRO A 339 -14.56 49.72 -9.14
N ASP A 340 -13.62 48.92 -8.66
CA ASP A 340 -12.42 48.53 -9.42
C ASP A 340 -12.80 47.77 -10.70
N GLY A 341 -13.76 46.84 -10.62
CA GLY A 341 -14.31 46.15 -11.79
C GLY A 341 -14.96 47.07 -12.83
N GLN A 342 -15.64 48.13 -12.38
CA GLN A 342 -16.21 49.12 -13.30
C GLN A 342 -15.10 49.95 -13.99
N GLU A 343 -14.01 50.23 -13.29
CA GLU A 343 -12.85 50.92 -13.85
C GLU A 343 -12.14 50.08 -14.91
N VAL A 344 -11.90 48.80 -14.63
CA VAL A 344 -11.30 47.86 -15.58
C VAL A 344 -12.18 47.74 -16.83
N GLU A 345 -13.51 47.62 -16.68
CA GLU A 345 -14.44 47.61 -17.82
C GLU A 345 -14.40 48.93 -18.63
N ALA A 346 -14.25 50.06 -17.95
CA ALA A 346 -14.13 51.38 -18.56
C ALA A 346 -12.73 51.66 -19.16
N GLY A 347 -11.73 50.82 -18.87
CA GLY A 347 -10.33 51.01 -19.23
C GLY A 347 -9.65 52.15 -18.47
N THR A 348 -10.13 52.48 -17.26
CA THR A 348 -9.46 53.38 -16.30
C THR A 348 -8.56 52.57 -15.37
N ASN A 349 -7.93 53.21 -14.36
CA ASN A 349 -6.95 52.54 -13.52
C ASN A 349 -7.51 52.42 -12.09
N PRO A 350 -7.77 51.19 -11.62
CA PRO A 350 -8.46 50.94 -10.35
C PRO A 350 -7.61 51.20 -9.09
N SER A 351 -6.29 51.40 -9.25
CA SER A 351 -5.37 51.57 -8.11
C SER A 351 -4.85 53.00 -7.97
N ASN A 352 -5.40 53.97 -8.71
CA ASN A 352 -5.02 55.36 -8.53
C ASN A 352 -6.19 56.31 -8.61
N THR A 353 -6.13 57.33 -7.74
CA THR A 353 -7.07 58.45 -7.73
C THR A 353 -6.84 59.30 -8.98
N GLY A 354 -7.28 58.80 -10.13
CA GLY A 354 -7.31 59.50 -11.38
C GLY A 354 -8.29 60.66 -11.25
N PRO A 355 -8.14 61.76 -12.00
CA PRO A 355 -9.17 62.78 -11.98
C PRO A 355 -10.42 62.15 -12.59
N ALA A 356 -11.40 61.80 -11.74
CA ALA A 356 -12.75 61.32 -12.06
C ALA A 356 -13.09 61.67 -13.50
N SER A 357 -12.73 60.78 -14.43
CA SER A 357 -12.94 61.03 -15.84
C SER A 357 -14.34 60.53 -16.11
N ILE A 358 -15.28 61.26 -15.52
CA ILE A 358 -16.65 61.35 -15.96
C ILE A 358 -16.64 61.26 -17.48
N LEU A 359 -17.17 60.17 -18.03
CA LEU A 359 -17.54 60.11 -19.43
C LEU A 359 -18.70 61.09 -19.64
N SER A 360 -18.39 62.38 -19.62
CA SER A 360 -19.24 63.43 -20.15
C SER A 360 -19.17 63.33 -21.67
N THR A 361 -19.80 62.32 -22.29
CA THR A 361 -20.31 62.37 -23.67
C THR A 361 -21.35 61.26 -23.92
N VAL A 362 -22.56 61.41 -23.35
CA VAL A 362 -23.79 61.03 -24.07
C VAL A 362 -24.72 62.25 -24.08
N THR A 363 -24.33 63.27 -24.84
CA THR A 363 -25.27 64.23 -25.40
C THR A 363 -24.83 64.67 -26.79
N GLY A 364 -25.63 64.31 -27.80
CA GLY A 364 -25.67 64.93 -29.13
C GLY A 364 -24.67 64.35 -30.14
N GLU A 365 -25.06 63.81 -31.30
CA GLU A 365 -26.25 64.06 -32.11
C GLU A 365 -26.56 62.85 -33.00
N ARG A 366 -27.86 62.59 -33.19
CA ARG A 366 -28.57 62.19 -34.44
C ARG A 366 -29.48 60.97 -34.27
N MET A 367 -30.74 61.25 -33.91
CA MET A 367 -31.88 60.69 -34.66
C MET A 367 -33.15 61.51 -34.38
N PRO A 368 -33.88 62.00 -35.42
CA PRO A 368 -35.19 62.59 -35.25
C PRO A 368 -36.30 61.53 -35.32
N LEU A 369 -37.45 61.88 -34.74
CA LEU A 369 -38.76 61.22 -34.81
C LEU A 369 -38.97 60.04 -33.86
N PHE A 370 -39.63 60.27 -32.71
CA PHE A 370 -41.05 59.91 -32.53
C PHE A 370 -41.64 60.69 -31.36
N ALA A 371 -42.91 61.02 -31.52
CA ALA A 371 -43.66 61.97 -30.73
C ALA A 371 -44.28 61.34 -29.47
N ALA A 372 -44.68 62.24 -28.58
CA ALA A 372 -45.92 62.21 -27.81
C ALA A 372 -45.86 61.70 -26.35
N LEU A 373 -46.07 62.68 -25.44
CA LEU A 373 -47.04 62.71 -24.33
C LEU A 373 -46.52 62.66 -22.89
N LEU A 374 -47.14 63.58 -22.12
CA LEU A 374 -47.32 63.66 -20.66
C LEU A 374 -46.08 64.08 -19.87
N GLY A 375 -46.12 65.07 -18.98
CA GLY A 375 -47.23 65.83 -18.42
C GLY A 375 -46.65 66.94 -17.53
N ALA A 376 -47.33 68.07 -17.52
CA ALA A 376 -46.92 69.32 -16.89
C ALA A 376 -46.89 69.26 -15.35
N TYR A 377 -45.96 69.99 -14.71
CA TYR A 377 -46.22 71.04 -13.70
C TYR A 377 -44.90 71.66 -13.18
N LEU A 378 -44.68 72.99 -13.38
CA LEU A 378 -44.57 74.04 -12.33
C LEU A 378 -43.21 74.10 -11.57
N VAL A 379 -42.51 75.21 -11.27
CA VAL A 379 -42.67 76.69 -11.31
C VAL A 379 -41.26 77.33 -11.27
N VAL A 380 -40.99 78.22 -12.23
CA VAL A 380 -40.39 79.58 -12.14
C VAL A 380 -39.43 79.94 -10.98
N VAL A 381 -38.23 80.48 -11.32
CA VAL A 381 -37.65 81.83 -11.01
C VAL A 381 -36.24 81.84 -11.64
N ALA A 382 -35.99 82.45 -12.81
CA ALA A 382 -35.75 83.87 -13.14
C ALA A 382 -34.32 84.40 -12.86
N GLY A 383 -33.72 84.97 -13.93
CA GLY A 383 -32.57 85.89 -13.92
C GLY A 383 -31.27 85.23 -14.43
N GLY A 384 -30.65 85.60 -15.54
CA GLY A 384 -30.80 86.74 -16.43
C GLY A 384 -29.42 87.28 -16.80
N VAL A 385 -29.16 87.42 -18.12
CA VAL A 385 -28.30 88.45 -18.75
C VAL A 385 -26.77 88.27 -18.58
N TRP A 386 -25.85 88.47 -19.55
CA TRP A 386 -25.81 88.71 -21.01
C TRP A 386 -24.32 88.92 -21.39
N TRP A 387 -23.90 88.49 -22.59
CA TRP A 387 -22.82 89.07 -23.44
C TRP A 387 -21.34 89.04 -22.94
N THR A 388 -20.26 88.90 -23.73
CA THR A 388 -20.06 88.80 -25.19
C THR A 388 -18.63 88.40 -25.57
N ARG A 389 -18.49 87.96 -26.84
CA ARG A 389 -17.40 88.20 -27.81
C ARG A 389 -16.10 87.34 -27.75
N ARG A 390 -16.08 86.39 -28.69
CA ARG A 390 -14.98 85.93 -29.57
C ARG A 390 -14.17 87.14 -30.17
N PRO A 391 -13.06 87.00 -30.95
CA PRO A 391 -12.64 85.80 -31.69
C PRO A 391 -11.12 85.58 -32.01
N ALA A 392 -10.86 84.38 -32.57
CA ALA A 392 -10.09 84.06 -33.78
C ALA A 392 -8.60 84.39 -33.98
N GLY A 393 -7.94 83.43 -34.62
CA GLY A 393 -6.78 83.59 -35.51
C GLY A 393 -5.68 82.61 -35.11
N GLY A 394 -5.29 81.58 -35.86
CA GLY A 394 -5.34 81.38 -37.32
C GLY A 394 -3.94 81.56 -37.91
N GLY A 395 -3.48 80.58 -38.69
CA GLY A 395 -2.30 80.67 -39.55
C GLY A 395 -1.16 79.73 -39.13
N ALA A 396 -1.02 78.55 -39.72
CA ALA A 396 -0.52 78.26 -41.07
C ALA A 396 1.01 78.33 -41.20
N GLY A 397 1.61 77.15 -41.35
CA GLY A 397 2.57 76.79 -42.39
C GLY A 397 3.93 77.51 -42.44
N ALA A 398 5.00 76.73 -42.29
CA ALA A 398 6.03 76.58 -43.33
C ALA A 398 7.14 75.63 -42.85
N SER A 399 7.39 74.57 -43.62
CA SER A 399 8.72 73.97 -43.72
C SER A 399 9.71 75.01 -44.27
N PRO A 400 10.99 74.95 -43.90
CA PRO A 400 11.92 74.28 -44.80
C PRO A 400 13.05 73.48 -44.10
N THR A 401 13.32 72.32 -44.69
CA THR A 401 14.61 71.66 -44.94
C THR A 401 15.89 72.06 -44.18
N LEU A 402 16.45 71.05 -43.50
CA LEU A 402 17.83 70.53 -43.55
C LEU A 402 19.02 71.50 -43.33
N SER A 403 19.76 71.33 -42.22
CA SER A 403 20.96 70.47 -42.17
C SER A 403 21.72 70.64 -40.83
N ASP A 404 22.16 69.49 -40.33
CA ASP A 404 23.33 69.18 -39.49
C ASP A 404 23.63 69.96 -38.20
N GLY A 405 23.70 69.18 -37.10
CA GLY A 405 24.83 69.28 -36.18
C GLY A 405 24.49 69.19 -34.69
N ASP A 406 24.76 68.01 -34.13
CA ASP A 406 25.39 67.78 -32.82
C ASP A 406 24.50 67.65 -31.55
N ASP A 407 24.27 66.38 -31.23
CA ASP A 407 24.34 65.67 -29.94
C ASP A 407 24.08 66.37 -28.59
N GLY A 408 23.05 65.86 -27.91
CA GLY A 408 22.88 65.87 -26.45
C GLY A 408 21.69 64.98 -26.06
N PRO A 409 21.88 63.86 -25.32
CA PRO A 409 20.81 62.89 -25.11
C PRO A 409 19.76 63.41 -24.12
N SER A 410 18.50 63.24 -24.54
CA SER A 410 17.29 63.39 -23.75
C SER A 410 17.32 62.46 -22.54
N ALA A 411 17.03 63.00 -21.36
CA ALA A 411 16.81 62.23 -20.16
C ALA A 411 15.69 61.20 -20.41
N ALA A 412 16.00 59.94 -20.10
CA ALA A 412 15.07 58.83 -20.16
C ALA A 412 13.93 59.02 -19.15
N ALA A 413 12.73 58.60 -19.55
CA ALA A 413 11.59 58.42 -18.65
C ALA A 413 11.97 57.45 -17.50
N PRO A 414 11.37 57.59 -16.30
CA PRO A 414 11.56 56.60 -15.24
C PRO A 414 11.08 55.21 -15.72
N PRO A 415 11.77 54.12 -15.39
CA PRO A 415 11.38 52.78 -15.80
C PRO A 415 10.03 52.40 -15.19
N GLU A 416 9.19 51.72 -15.98
CA GLU A 416 7.97 51.06 -15.53
C GLU A 416 8.31 50.02 -14.44
N PRO A 417 7.44 49.79 -13.44
CA PRO A 417 7.66 48.72 -12.47
C PRO A 417 7.72 47.38 -13.22
N LEU A 418 8.76 46.59 -12.94
CA LEU A 418 8.98 45.28 -13.56
C LEU A 418 7.82 44.34 -13.22
N THR A 419 7.33 43.57 -14.20
CA THR A 419 6.38 42.49 -13.92
C THR A 419 7.06 41.36 -13.13
N ASN A 420 6.28 40.43 -12.59
CA ASN A 420 6.83 39.30 -11.86
C ASN A 420 7.72 38.40 -12.74
N GLU A 421 7.33 38.20 -14.00
CA GLU A 421 8.11 37.50 -15.03
C GLU A 421 9.44 38.21 -15.33
N ASP A 422 9.40 39.54 -15.51
CA ASP A 422 10.60 40.35 -15.73
C ASP A 422 11.57 40.26 -14.55
N ARG A 423 11.04 40.17 -13.33
CA ARG A 423 11.83 40.01 -12.10
C ARG A 423 12.51 38.63 -12.04
N ILE A 424 11.83 37.55 -12.43
CA ILE A 424 12.45 36.22 -12.58
C ILE A 424 13.53 36.25 -13.67
N MET A 425 13.23 36.86 -14.82
CA MET A 425 14.19 36.96 -15.92
C MET A 425 15.44 37.73 -15.52
N GLN A 426 15.30 38.78 -14.73
CA GLN A 426 16.43 39.51 -14.15
C GLN A 426 17.25 38.64 -13.18
N LEU A 427 16.60 37.89 -12.30
CA LEU A 427 17.29 36.98 -11.36
C LEU A 427 18.08 35.88 -12.09
N LEU A 428 17.55 35.36 -13.20
CA LEU A 428 18.24 34.42 -14.07
C LEU A 428 19.45 35.07 -14.76
N ASP A 429 19.34 36.32 -15.24
CA ASP A 429 20.46 37.06 -15.82
C ASP A 429 21.60 37.27 -14.80
N GLU A 430 21.24 37.62 -13.56
CA GLU A 430 22.20 37.78 -12.47
C GLU A 430 22.84 36.44 -12.04
N GLY A 431 22.09 35.34 -12.17
CA GLY A 431 22.53 33.97 -11.90
C GLY A 431 23.36 33.31 -13.01
N GLY A 432 23.59 34.00 -14.14
CA GLY A 432 24.32 33.44 -15.27
C GLY A 432 23.49 32.48 -16.13
N GLY A 433 22.19 32.78 -16.29
CA GLY A 433 21.24 32.06 -17.13
C GLY A 433 20.50 30.91 -16.43
N ARG A 434 20.80 30.65 -15.16
CA ARG A 434 20.20 29.57 -14.36
C ARG A 434 20.19 29.89 -12.86
N LEU A 435 19.17 29.43 -12.16
CA LEU A 435 19.05 29.56 -10.71
C LEU A 435 18.24 28.39 -10.13
N ARG A 436 18.44 28.02 -8.86
CA ARG A 436 17.58 27.02 -8.21
C ARG A 436 16.25 27.67 -7.85
N GLN A 437 15.15 26.92 -7.93
CA GLN A 437 13.83 27.43 -7.55
C GLN A 437 13.82 27.95 -6.10
N ALA A 438 14.51 27.28 -5.18
CA ALA A 438 14.67 27.73 -3.79
C ALA A 438 15.41 29.09 -3.66
N ASP A 439 16.39 29.36 -4.52
CA ASP A 439 17.11 30.64 -4.53
C ASP A 439 16.24 31.79 -5.07
N ILE A 440 15.23 31.48 -5.91
CA ILE A 440 14.25 32.47 -6.39
C ILE A 440 13.35 32.86 -5.21
N VAL A 441 12.78 31.87 -4.52
CA VAL A 441 11.97 32.05 -3.30
C VAL A 441 12.71 32.93 -2.27
N GLU A 442 13.98 32.63 -1.98
CA GLU A 442 14.77 33.41 -1.01
C GLU A 442 15.06 34.85 -1.46
N ARG A 443 15.16 35.12 -2.76
CA ARG A 443 15.53 36.46 -3.28
C ARG A 443 14.32 37.35 -3.57
N THR A 444 13.16 36.75 -3.80
CA THR A 444 11.92 37.49 -4.05
C THR A 444 11.09 37.69 -2.78
N ASP A 445 11.35 36.89 -1.74
CA ASP A 445 10.50 36.74 -0.56
C ASP A 445 9.06 36.29 -0.94
N TRP A 446 8.90 35.59 -2.08
CA TRP A 446 7.61 35.03 -2.52
C TRP A 446 7.39 33.63 -1.95
N SER A 447 6.14 33.20 -1.78
CA SER A 447 5.82 31.83 -1.38
C SER A 447 6.34 30.81 -2.43
N LYS A 448 6.58 29.57 -1.98
CA LYS A 448 7.04 28.49 -2.87
C LYS A 448 6.01 28.21 -3.98
N SER A 449 4.72 28.21 -3.63
CA SER A 449 3.59 27.97 -4.53
C SER A 449 3.51 29.05 -5.61
N LYS A 450 3.60 30.34 -5.23
CA LYS A 450 3.67 31.48 -6.16
C LYS A 450 4.84 31.38 -7.15
N VAL A 451 6.03 31.02 -6.66
CA VAL A 451 7.20 30.79 -7.53
C VAL A 451 6.97 29.58 -8.44
N SER A 452 6.38 28.50 -7.94
CA SER A 452 6.09 27.30 -8.74
C SER A 452 5.09 27.59 -9.87
N ARG A 453 3.96 28.25 -9.56
CA ARG A 453 2.92 28.66 -10.52
C ARG A 453 3.49 29.58 -11.60
N LEU A 454 4.22 30.63 -11.21
CA LEU A 454 4.82 31.58 -12.15
C LEU A 454 5.82 30.88 -13.09
N LEU A 455 6.67 29.99 -12.56
CA LEU A 455 7.62 29.23 -13.37
C LEU A 455 6.94 28.23 -14.32
N SER A 456 5.87 27.57 -13.89
CA SER A 456 5.07 26.68 -14.75
C SER A 456 4.45 27.46 -15.92
N ARG A 457 3.90 28.65 -15.65
CA ARG A 457 3.35 29.57 -16.67
C ARG A 457 4.42 30.04 -17.65
N MET A 458 5.59 30.44 -17.14
CA MET A 458 6.73 30.84 -17.97
C MET A 458 7.31 29.68 -18.79
N GLU A 459 7.24 28.45 -18.28
CA GLU A 459 7.66 27.25 -19.02
C GLU A 459 6.69 26.89 -20.16
N GLU A 460 5.38 27.00 -19.93
CA GLU A 460 4.37 26.82 -20.98
C GLU A 460 4.52 27.84 -22.11
N ASN A 461 4.86 29.09 -21.75
CA ASN A 461 5.16 30.16 -22.70
C ASN A 461 6.55 30.04 -23.37
N GLY A 462 7.36 29.05 -22.95
CA GLY A 462 8.69 28.79 -23.49
C GLY A 462 9.76 29.82 -23.10
N GLU A 463 9.50 30.60 -22.05
CA GLU A 463 10.40 31.65 -21.54
C GLU A 463 11.48 31.08 -20.61
N VAL A 464 11.17 29.99 -19.90
CA VAL A 464 12.09 29.25 -19.02
C VAL A 464 11.96 27.74 -19.23
N ARG A 465 12.90 26.98 -18.67
CA ARG A 465 12.91 25.51 -18.65
C ARG A 465 13.12 25.03 -17.22
N LYS A 466 12.29 24.08 -16.78
CA LYS A 466 12.39 23.45 -15.46
C LYS A 466 13.11 22.10 -15.59
N ILE A 467 14.22 21.94 -14.85
CA ILE A 467 15.02 20.72 -14.86
C ILE A 467 15.07 20.16 -13.44
N SER A 468 14.48 18.99 -13.23
CA SER A 468 14.53 18.30 -11.93
C SER A 468 15.90 17.65 -11.72
N ILE A 469 16.56 17.98 -10.60
CA ILE A 469 17.85 17.41 -10.19
C ILE A 469 17.71 16.89 -8.75
N GLY A 470 17.32 15.62 -8.61
CA GLY A 470 17.10 15.01 -7.29
C GLY A 470 15.82 15.54 -6.65
N ARG A 471 15.93 16.19 -5.48
CA ARG A 471 14.81 16.82 -4.74
C ARG A 471 14.69 18.32 -4.99
N GLU A 472 15.40 18.85 -5.97
CA GLU A 472 15.41 20.29 -6.26
C GLU A 472 15.22 20.57 -7.75
N ASN A 473 14.55 21.69 -8.05
CA ASN A 473 14.34 22.16 -9.42
C ASN A 473 15.36 23.24 -9.78
N LEU A 474 16.04 23.06 -10.91
CA LEU A 474 16.88 24.07 -11.55
C LEU A 474 16.10 24.74 -12.66
N ILE A 475 16.00 26.07 -12.59
CA ILE A 475 15.35 26.90 -13.60
C ILE A 475 16.43 27.50 -14.50
N ALA A 476 16.27 27.32 -15.81
CA ALA A 476 17.22 27.83 -16.80
C ALA A 476 16.52 28.57 -17.93
N ARG A 477 17.23 29.51 -18.56
CA ARG A 477 16.78 30.07 -19.84
C ARG A 477 16.90 29.04 -20.97
N PRO A 478 16.04 29.12 -21.99
CA PRO A 478 16.19 28.33 -23.21
C PRO A 478 17.60 28.48 -23.80
N GLY A 479 18.38 27.40 -23.79
CA GLY A 479 19.76 27.35 -24.31
C GLY A 479 20.88 27.36 -23.26
N ASP A 480 20.60 27.79 -22.01
CA ASP A 480 21.56 27.84 -20.90
C ASP A 480 21.52 26.59 -19.98
N GLU A 481 20.86 25.54 -20.46
CA GLU A 481 20.71 24.23 -19.83
C GLU A 481 22.07 23.53 -19.63
N PRO A 482 22.25 22.75 -18.55
CA PRO A 482 23.43 21.90 -18.37
C PRO A 482 23.53 20.85 -19.49
N GLU A 483 24.74 20.57 -19.99
CA GLU A 483 24.99 19.60 -21.08
C GLU A 483 24.39 18.20 -20.81
N SER A 484 24.18 17.84 -19.54
CA SER A 484 23.58 16.57 -19.12
C SER A 484 22.05 16.49 -19.30
N ALA A 485 21.37 17.62 -19.50
CA ALA A 485 19.91 17.69 -19.68
C ALA A 485 19.48 17.82 -21.15
N ARG A 486 20.42 17.99 -22.08
CA ARG A 486 20.12 18.09 -23.52
C ARG A 486 19.73 16.73 -24.09
N SER A 487 18.56 16.64 -24.71
CA SER A 487 18.09 15.44 -25.41
C SER A 487 19.03 15.11 -26.58
N PRO A 488 19.44 13.84 -26.79
CA PRO A 488 20.30 13.45 -27.92
C PRO A 488 19.71 13.67 -29.31
N PHE A 489 18.47 14.17 -29.40
CA PHE A 489 17.71 14.32 -30.64
C PHE A 489 17.57 15.77 -31.15
N ASP A 490 18.14 16.76 -30.45
CA ASP A 490 18.07 18.18 -30.86
C ASP A 490 19.23 18.65 -31.77
N GLU A 491 20.10 17.75 -32.24
CA GLU A 491 21.05 18.07 -33.32
C GLU A 491 20.49 17.62 -34.69
N SER A 492 19.61 18.43 -35.27
CA SER A 492 19.47 18.50 -36.72
C SER A 492 19.01 19.88 -37.19
N ASP A 493 19.99 20.74 -37.48
CA ASP A 493 20.07 21.50 -38.75
C ASP A 493 21.49 22.02 -39.03
#